data_AF-A0A970CU38-F1
#
_entry.id   AF-A0A970CU38-F1
#
_cell.length_a   1.000
_cell.length_b   1.000
_cell.length_c   1.000
_cell.angle_alpha   90.00
_cell.angle_beta   90.00
_cell.angle_gamma   90.00
#
_symmetry.space_group_name_H-M   'P 1'
#
loop_
_entity.id
_entity.type
_entity.pdbx_description
1 polymer ?
#
loop_
_entity_poly.entity_id
_entity_poly.type
_entity_poly.pdbx_seq_one_letter_code
_entity_poly.pdbx_strand_id
1 'polypeptide(L)'
;MRKVLCKIISIMLICSLVVGSSQKVHAEENAKYVFVDGLEYKVVLDENKNIHIACITPGYEGEMAIDENLNGEISMNGDEKYEIEVNNLNYDMETVDIVISEDGETVEEYNSFDEVIQDEYCGQMAIAAGGTIAIGGFVTALLYACLAVTVAGVVCYAVDAVIDDVRKKSTYYYKAYRMYNTVFINPNAITRTAAVSRIASGSDTYTFTSSQAKSIVKSTGLGVTSSENHWAWYKIGSFFNHYHTANRNGAHSFYGIPK
;
A
#
# COMPACT_ATOMS: atom_id res chain seq x y z
N MET A 1 32.93 -4.51 26.78
CA MET A 1 33.32 -4.93 25.41
C MET A 1 32.72 -3.94 24.43
N ARG A 2 33.57 -3.21 23.70
CA ARG A 2 33.16 -2.33 22.59
C ARG A 2 32.78 -3.18 21.37
N LYS A 3 31.57 -3.00 20.84
CA LYS A 3 31.25 -3.31 19.44
C LYS A 3 30.26 -2.29 18.89
N VAL A 4 30.77 -1.48 17.95
CA VAL A 4 30.09 -0.95 16.76
C VAL A 4 28.86 -0.08 17.03
N LEU A 5 28.97 1.24 17.18
CA LEU A 5 29.01 2.21 16.07
C LEU A 5 28.12 1.83 14.86
N CYS A 6 26.81 1.68 15.07
CA CYS A 6 25.84 1.81 13.97
C CYS A 6 25.72 3.29 13.60
N LYS A 7 26.45 3.68 12.56
CA LYS A 7 26.08 4.83 11.74
C LYS A 7 24.73 4.48 11.10
N ILE A 8 23.65 5.14 11.50
CA ILE A 8 22.46 5.24 10.64
C ILE A 8 22.40 6.68 10.16
N ILE A 9 22.90 6.86 8.94
CA ILE A 9 22.70 8.06 8.15
C ILE A 9 21.36 7.88 7.44
N SER A 10 20.43 8.75 7.81
CA SER A 10 19.36 9.39 7.02
C SER A 10 18.61 8.55 5.97
N ILE A 11 17.31 8.42 6.17
CA ILE A 11 16.36 8.24 5.07
C ILE A 11 15.43 9.45 5.08
N MET A 12 15.58 10.31 4.07
CA MET A 12 14.57 11.31 3.74
C MET A 12 13.25 10.57 3.50
N LEU A 13 12.25 10.87 4.32
CA LEU A 13 10.85 10.65 4.01
C LEU A 13 10.52 11.47 2.76
N ILE A 14 10.83 10.94 1.57
CA ILE A 14 10.32 11.50 0.33
C ILE A 14 8.88 11.00 0.22
N CYS A 15 7.98 11.60 0.99
CA CYS A 15 6.57 11.68 0.62
C CYS A 15 6.47 12.50 -0.68
N SER A 16 6.93 11.96 -1.80
CA SER A 16 6.65 12.55 -3.12
C SER A 16 5.23 12.19 -3.49
N LEU A 17 4.26 12.79 -2.80
CA LEU A 17 3.01 13.11 -3.45
C LEU A 17 3.36 14.11 -4.55
N VAL A 18 3.05 13.76 -5.78
CA VAL A 18 3.25 14.62 -6.93
C VAL A 18 2.43 15.88 -6.68
N VAL A 19 3.10 16.96 -6.27
CA VAL A 19 2.49 18.29 -6.16
C VAL A 19 2.20 18.74 -7.58
N GLY A 20 0.98 18.45 -8.04
CA GLY A 20 0.42 19.06 -9.24
C GLY A 20 0.42 20.57 -9.05
N SER A 21 1.03 21.29 -9.99
CA SER A 21 1.20 22.74 -9.92
C SER A 21 -0.15 23.46 -9.79
N SER A 22 -0.32 24.18 -8.68
CA SER A 22 -1.03 25.47 -8.57
C SER A 22 -2.39 25.56 -9.27
N GLN A 23 -3.46 25.14 -8.58
CA GLN A 23 -4.71 25.89 -8.51
C GLN A 23 -5.31 25.73 -7.11
N LYS A 24 -5.87 26.81 -6.55
CA LYS A 24 -6.64 26.76 -5.30
C LYS A 24 -7.82 25.79 -5.50
N VAL A 25 -7.70 24.57 -4.98
CA VAL A 25 -8.74 23.53 -5.09
C VAL A 25 -8.84 22.83 -3.74
N HIS A 26 -10.09 22.60 -3.34
CA HIS A 26 -10.53 22.06 -2.05
C HIS A 26 -9.79 20.77 -1.64
N ALA A 27 -9.60 20.61 -0.33
CA ALA A 27 -8.84 19.57 0.39
C ALA A 27 -9.21 18.08 0.12
N GLU A 28 -9.99 17.77 -0.92
CA GLU A 28 -10.42 16.41 -1.25
C GLU A 28 -9.54 15.69 -2.29
N GLU A 29 -8.66 16.36 -3.04
CA GLU A 29 -7.92 15.74 -4.16
C GLU A 29 -6.70 14.87 -3.77
N ASN A 30 -6.26 14.84 -2.52
CA ASN A 30 -5.06 14.08 -2.08
C ASN A 30 -5.35 12.89 -1.14
N ALA A 31 -6.61 12.43 -1.09
CA ALA A 31 -6.97 11.27 -0.27
C ALA A 31 -6.61 9.95 -0.98
N LYS A 32 -5.95 9.04 -0.26
CA LYS A 32 -5.78 7.63 -0.61
C LYS A 32 -6.73 6.78 0.23
N TYR A 33 -7.19 5.67 -0.32
CA TYR A 33 -8.04 4.72 0.40
C TYR A 33 -7.32 3.39 0.52
N VAL A 34 -7.19 2.88 1.75
CA VAL A 34 -6.49 1.64 2.08
C VAL A 34 -7.49 0.71 2.75
N PHE A 35 -7.49 -0.55 2.36
CA PHE A 35 -8.32 -1.58 2.98
C PHE A 35 -7.44 -2.45 3.87
N VAL A 36 -7.78 -2.50 5.16
CA VAL A 36 -7.08 -3.31 6.17
C VAL A 36 -8.15 -4.09 6.92
N ASP A 37 -8.08 -5.43 6.85
CA ASP A 37 -8.99 -6.33 7.58
C ASP A 37 -10.51 -6.09 7.42
N GLY A 38 -10.92 -5.68 6.22
CA GLY A 38 -12.34 -5.41 5.93
C GLY A 38 -12.82 -4.04 6.42
N LEU A 39 -11.92 -3.25 7.01
CA LEU A 39 -12.10 -1.84 7.28
C LEU A 39 -11.44 -1.00 6.17
N GLU A 40 -12.06 0.11 5.83
CA GLU A 40 -11.60 1.08 4.85
C GLU A 40 -11.07 2.30 5.59
N TYR A 41 -9.85 2.70 5.24
CA TYR A 41 -9.14 3.82 5.82
C TYR A 41 -8.91 4.88 4.76
N LYS A 42 -9.26 6.13 5.06
CA LYS A 42 -8.92 7.30 4.26
C LYS A 42 -7.62 7.90 4.79
N VAL A 43 -6.60 7.96 3.95
CA VAL A 43 -5.31 8.58 4.25
C VAL A 43 -5.19 9.91 3.50
N VAL A 44 -4.89 11.00 4.19
CA VAL A 44 -4.74 12.34 3.63
C VAL A 44 -3.39 12.90 4.09
N LEU A 45 -2.58 13.38 3.14
CA LEU A 45 -1.46 14.24 3.47
C LEU A 45 -1.92 15.69 3.38
N ASP A 46 -1.79 16.45 4.45
CA ASP A 46 -2.16 17.86 4.46
C ASP A 46 -1.04 18.75 3.87
N GLU A 47 -1.32 20.04 3.75
CA GLU A 47 -0.37 21.03 3.21
C GLU A 47 0.90 21.19 4.07
N ASN A 48 0.83 20.79 5.35
CA ASN A 48 1.95 20.79 6.29
C ASN A 48 2.70 19.46 6.31
N LYS A 49 2.38 18.53 5.40
CA LYS A 49 2.93 17.17 5.33
C LYS A 49 2.59 16.30 6.53
N ASN A 50 1.55 16.62 7.27
CA ASN A 50 1.02 15.69 8.27
C ASN A 50 0.19 14.62 7.57
N ILE A 51 0.30 13.40 8.06
CA ILE A 51 -0.46 12.24 7.60
C ILE A 51 -1.67 12.07 8.51
N HIS A 52 -2.87 12.10 7.93
CA HIS A 52 -4.13 11.85 8.62
C HIS A 52 -4.73 10.55 8.08
N ILE A 53 -5.03 9.59 8.95
CA ILE A 53 -5.63 8.31 8.61
C ILE A 53 -6.92 8.18 9.39
N ALA A 54 -8.06 8.04 8.72
CA ALA A 54 -9.37 7.88 9.37
C ALA A 54 -10.02 6.58 8.91
N CYS A 55 -10.55 5.78 9.84
CA CYS A 55 -11.43 4.67 9.49
C CYS A 55 -12.77 5.24 9.03
N ILE A 56 -13.23 4.84 7.85
CA ILE A 56 -14.48 5.32 7.24
C ILE A 56 -15.53 4.21 7.11
N THR A 57 -15.24 3.01 7.62
CA THR A 57 -16.20 1.91 7.64
C THR A 57 -17.34 2.22 8.60
N PRO A 58 -18.61 2.16 8.15
CA PRO A 58 -19.75 2.41 9.03
C PRO A 58 -19.76 1.51 10.26
N GLY A 59 -19.89 2.11 11.44
CA GLY A 59 -19.92 1.40 12.73
C GLY A 59 -18.56 1.29 13.43
N TYR A 60 -17.49 1.81 12.83
CA TYR A 60 -16.15 1.87 13.43
C TYR A 60 -15.68 3.32 13.46
N GLU A 61 -15.14 3.75 14.60
CA GLU A 61 -14.66 5.13 14.80
C GLU A 61 -13.21 5.10 15.26
N GLY A 62 -12.35 5.75 14.48
CA GLY A 62 -10.97 6.01 14.87
C GLY A 62 -10.21 6.82 13.84
N GLU A 63 -9.18 7.50 14.31
CA GLU A 63 -8.29 8.33 13.53
C GLU A 63 -6.85 8.24 14.04
N MET A 64 -5.90 8.47 13.16
CA MET A 64 -4.49 8.62 13.45
C MET A 64 -4.00 9.88 12.74
N ALA A 65 -3.25 10.72 13.45
CA ALA A 65 -2.61 11.89 12.88
C ALA A 65 -1.12 11.88 13.24
N ILE A 66 -0.25 11.95 12.23
CA ILE A 66 1.21 11.94 12.38
C ILE A 66 1.77 13.21 11.74
N ASP A 67 2.64 13.91 12.46
CA ASP A 67 3.29 15.13 12.02
C ASP A 67 4.51 14.88 11.13
N GLU A 68 5.10 15.95 10.60
CA GLU A 68 6.31 15.85 9.77
C GLU A 68 7.55 15.31 10.52
N ASN A 69 7.52 15.29 11.86
CA ASN A 69 8.56 14.74 12.72
C ASN A 69 8.31 13.27 13.06
N LEU A 70 7.28 12.65 12.47
CA LEU A 70 6.91 11.26 12.69
C LEU A 70 6.38 10.96 14.10
N ASN A 71 5.80 11.97 14.77
CA ASN A 71 5.10 11.83 16.04
C ASN A 71 3.62 12.10 15.85
N GLY A 72 2.76 11.46 16.64
CA GLY A 72 1.33 11.54 16.42
C GLY A 72 0.45 11.07 17.56
N GLU A 73 -0.85 11.10 17.28
CA GLU A 73 -1.89 10.56 18.15
C GLU A 73 -2.74 9.57 17.36
N ILE A 74 -3.13 8.47 18.00
CA ILE A 74 -4.19 7.56 17.56
C ILE A 74 -5.36 7.75 18.51
N SER A 75 -6.54 8.01 17.98
CA SER A 75 -7.80 8.14 18.72
C SER A 75 -8.76 7.05 18.27
N MET A 76 -9.29 6.26 19.20
CA MET A 76 -10.12 5.11 18.90
C MET A 76 -11.35 5.07 19.80
N ASN A 77 -12.49 4.69 19.24
CA ASN A 77 -13.74 4.47 19.99
C ASN A 77 -14.17 5.66 20.86
N GLY A 78 -13.89 6.89 20.42
CA GLY A 78 -14.34 8.14 21.05
C GLY A 78 -13.53 8.62 22.26
N ASP A 79 -12.93 7.71 23.03
CA ASP A 79 -12.29 8.05 24.32
C ASP A 79 -10.85 7.51 24.49
N GLU A 80 -10.41 6.53 23.70
CA GLU A 80 -9.06 5.96 23.82
C GLU A 80 -8.07 6.78 22.98
N LYS A 81 -6.97 7.20 23.60
CA LYS A 81 -5.92 8.00 22.97
C LYS A 81 -4.56 7.38 23.23
N TYR A 82 -3.79 7.24 22.16
CA TYR A 82 -2.44 6.71 22.20
C TYR A 82 -1.50 7.68 21.50
N GLU A 83 -0.30 7.85 22.04
CA GLU A 83 0.80 8.53 21.39
C GLU A 83 1.52 7.54 20.47
N ILE A 84 1.87 7.97 19.25
CA ILE A 84 2.66 7.17 18.31
C ILE A 84 3.96 7.90 17.96
N GLU A 85 5.07 7.19 18.07
CA GLU A 85 6.38 7.63 17.58
C GLU A 85 6.87 6.64 16.52
N VAL A 86 7.17 7.14 15.32
CA VAL A 86 7.65 6.33 14.20
C VAL A 86 9.13 6.61 13.98
N ASN A 87 9.98 5.78 14.56
CA ASN A 87 11.44 5.91 14.52
C ASN A 87 12.02 5.47 13.19
N ASN A 88 11.47 4.41 12.60
CA ASN A 88 11.94 3.87 11.33
C ASN A 88 10.82 3.18 10.55
N LEU A 89 10.64 3.62 9.30
CA LEU A 89 9.89 2.89 8.30
C LEU A 89 10.86 2.54 7.17
N ASN A 90 11.55 1.41 7.30
CA ASN A 90 12.49 1.02 6.26
C ASN A 90 11.75 0.35 5.10
N TYR A 91 12.14 0.81 3.92
CA TYR A 91 11.75 0.38 2.59
C TYR A 91 11.90 -1.14 2.35
N ASP A 92 12.88 -1.77 2.99
CA ASP A 92 13.14 -3.21 2.85
C ASP A 92 12.20 -4.08 3.69
N MET A 93 11.35 -3.47 4.51
CA MET A 93 10.37 -4.13 5.39
C MET A 93 11.02 -5.11 6.41
N GLU A 94 12.36 -5.08 6.56
CA GLU A 94 13.06 -5.87 7.58
C GLU A 94 13.06 -5.18 8.94
N THR A 95 12.93 -3.84 8.94
CA THR A 95 12.87 -3.04 10.18
C THR A 95 11.72 -2.04 10.11
N VAL A 96 10.70 -2.28 10.93
CA VAL A 96 9.74 -1.27 11.38
C VAL A 96 10.19 -0.91 12.80
N ASP A 97 10.13 0.35 13.18
CA ASP A 97 10.38 0.78 14.57
C ASP A 97 9.33 1.83 14.89
N ILE A 98 8.28 1.38 15.56
CA ILE A 98 7.13 2.18 15.98
C ILE A 98 6.87 1.88 17.45
N VAL A 99 6.75 2.94 18.25
CA VAL A 99 6.41 2.87 19.66
C VAL A 99 5.04 3.51 19.87
N ILE A 100 4.16 2.80 20.57
CA ILE A 100 2.85 3.30 20.97
C ILE A 100 2.83 3.42 22.48
N SER A 101 2.39 4.57 22.98
CA SER A 101 2.35 4.86 24.41
C SER A 101 0.98 5.38 24.84
N GLU A 102 0.61 5.09 26.09
CA GLU A 102 -0.54 5.65 26.78
C GLU A 102 -0.04 6.25 28.10
N ASP A 103 -0.35 7.52 28.37
CA ASP A 103 0.10 8.25 29.57
C ASP A 103 1.64 8.18 29.82
N GLY A 104 2.42 8.12 28.74
CA GLY A 104 3.88 8.07 28.78
C GLY A 104 4.48 6.68 29.06
N GLU A 105 3.65 5.64 29.14
CA GLU A 105 4.08 4.24 29.24
C GLU A 105 3.89 3.54 27.90
N THR A 106 4.91 2.80 27.46
CA THR A 106 4.84 2.03 26.22
C THR A 106 3.84 0.87 26.38
N VAL A 107 2.83 0.86 25.51
CA VAL A 107 1.79 -0.18 25.49
C VAL A 107 1.94 -1.15 24.33
N GLU A 108 2.58 -0.73 23.24
CA GLU A 108 2.85 -1.58 22.07
C GLU A 108 4.16 -1.13 21.37
N GLU A 109 4.92 -2.09 20.83
CA GLU A 109 6.10 -1.82 20.01
C GLU A 109 6.10 -2.72 18.78
N TYR A 110 6.34 -2.12 17.62
CA TYR A 110 6.54 -2.85 16.37
C TYR A 110 7.98 -2.69 15.91
N ASN A 111 8.75 -3.76 16.04
CA ASN A 111 10.15 -3.88 15.62
C ASN A 111 10.30 -4.61 14.28
N SER A 112 9.21 -5.17 13.76
CA SER A 112 9.18 -5.86 12.47
C SER A 112 7.79 -5.83 11.84
N PHE A 113 7.72 -6.10 10.54
CA PHE A 113 6.44 -6.25 9.85
C PHE A 113 5.62 -7.44 10.35
N ASP A 114 6.28 -8.52 10.80
CA ASP A 114 5.59 -9.71 11.30
C ASP A 114 4.82 -9.41 12.59
N GLU A 115 5.33 -8.52 13.44
CA GLU A 115 4.65 -8.06 14.65
C GLU A 115 3.41 -7.23 14.33
N VAL A 116 3.49 -6.35 13.32
CA VAL A 116 2.32 -5.59 12.82
C VAL A 116 1.23 -6.54 12.31
N ILE A 117 1.62 -7.57 11.53
CA ILE A 117 0.70 -8.60 11.01
C ILE A 117 0.01 -9.36 12.15
N GLN A 118 0.77 -9.71 13.19
CA GLN A 118 0.25 -10.48 14.30
C GLN A 118 -0.79 -9.70 15.10
N ASP A 119 -0.53 -8.41 15.35
CA ASP A 119 -1.47 -7.53 16.03
C ASP A 119 -2.74 -7.28 15.21
N GLU A 120 -2.59 -7.02 13.91
CA GLU A 120 -3.72 -6.95 12.96
C GLU A 120 -4.61 -8.22 13.06
N TYR A 121 -4.00 -9.41 13.06
CA TYR A 121 -4.73 -10.67 13.19
C TYR A 121 -5.51 -10.81 14.51
N CYS A 122 -4.94 -10.35 15.62
CA CYS A 122 -5.63 -10.27 16.91
C CYS A 122 -6.82 -9.29 16.82
N GLY A 123 -6.63 -8.15 16.17
CA GLY A 123 -7.65 -7.14 15.90
C GLY A 123 -8.83 -7.68 15.09
N GLN A 124 -8.56 -8.44 14.02
CA GLN A 124 -9.59 -9.07 13.20
C GLN A 124 -10.51 -10.00 14.00
N MET A 125 -9.95 -10.76 14.94
CA MET A 125 -10.71 -11.63 15.82
C MET A 125 -11.62 -10.82 16.76
N ALA A 126 -11.17 -9.66 17.22
CA ALA A 126 -11.97 -8.74 18.03
C ALA A 126 -13.12 -8.14 17.19
N ILE A 127 -12.84 -7.62 15.99
CA ILE A 127 -13.82 -7.06 15.06
C ILE A 127 -14.93 -8.08 14.72
N ALA A 128 -14.56 -9.32 14.37
CA ALA A 128 -15.52 -10.38 14.05
C ALA A 128 -16.41 -10.77 15.23
N ALA A 129 -15.97 -10.51 16.46
CA ALA A 129 -16.73 -10.70 17.69
C ALA A 129 -17.58 -9.47 18.09
N GLY A 130 -17.65 -8.43 17.24
CA GLY A 130 -18.34 -7.17 17.51
C GLY A 130 -17.50 -6.18 18.33
N GLY A 131 -16.17 -6.34 18.32
CA GLY A 131 -15.21 -5.50 19.01
C GLY A 131 -14.78 -4.27 18.23
N THR A 132 -13.73 -3.63 18.74
CA THR A 132 -13.22 -2.33 18.31
C THR A 132 -12.17 -2.43 17.21
N ILE A 133 -11.80 -1.29 16.60
CA ILE A 133 -10.62 -1.20 15.72
C ILE A 133 -9.37 -1.59 16.55
N ALA A 134 -8.33 -2.16 15.92
CA ALA A 134 -7.04 -2.40 16.57
C ALA A 134 -5.98 -1.37 16.11
N ILE A 135 -5.02 -1.07 16.97
CA ILE A 135 -3.90 -0.15 16.70
C ILE A 135 -3.11 -0.61 15.46
N GLY A 136 -2.85 -1.92 15.34
CA GLY A 136 -2.21 -2.54 14.18
C GLY A 136 -2.92 -2.22 12.86
N GLY A 137 -4.24 -2.03 12.86
CA GLY A 137 -4.98 -1.63 11.66
C GLY A 137 -4.57 -0.25 11.13
N PHE A 138 -4.38 0.73 12.01
CA PHE A 138 -3.88 2.05 11.63
C PHE A 138 -2.41 2.02 11.22
N VAL A 139 -1.58 1.24 11.93
CA VAL A 139 -0.16 1.06 11.59
C VAL A 139 -0.02 0.41 10.21
N THR A 140 -0.80 -0.63 9.89
CA THR A 140 -0.84 -1.23 8.55
C THR A 140 -1.30 -0.22 7.50
N ALA A 141 -2.33 0.60 7.79
CA ALA A 141 -2.80 1.63 6.87
C ALA A 141 -1.71 2.70 6.59
N LEU A 142 -0.95 3.10 7.61
CA LEU A 142 0.20 3.98 7.50
C LEU A 142 1.29 3.36 6.62
N LEU A 143 1.64 2.09 6.88
CA LEU A 143 2.65 1.37 6.11
C LEU A 143 2.27 1.27 4.64
N TYR A 144 1.01 0.96 4.31
CA TYR A 144 0.50 0.98 2.93
C TYR A 144 0.57 2.36 2.30
N ALA A 145 0.26 3.43 3.05
CA ALA A 145 0.37 4.81 2.54
C ALA A 145 1.81 5.20 2.20
N CYS A 146 2.78 4.68 2.96
CA CYS A 146 4.22 4.87 2.82
C CYS A 146 4.88 3.90 1.82
N LEU A 147 4.19 2.83 1.39
CA LEU A 147 4.77 1.76 0.59
C LEU A 147 5.09 2.20 -0.85
N ALA A 148 6.32 2.66 -1.06
CA ALA A 148 6.92 2.88 -2.37
C ALA A 148 8.15 1.98 -2.51
N VAL A 149 8.27 1.25 -3.63
CA VAL A 149 9.38 0.33 -3.94
C VAL A 149 10.30 0.84 -5.08
N THR A 150 11.59 1.09 -4.83
CA THR A 150 12.65 1.30 -5.81
C THR A 150 13.06 -0.01 -6.47
N VAL A 151 12.64 -0.21 -7.71
CA VAL A 151 13.08 -1.32 -8.55
C VAL A 151 14.02 -0.79 -9.63
N ALA A 152 15.27 -1.25 -9.62
CA ALA A 152 16.31 -0.82 -10.57
C ALA A 152 16.45 0.72 -10.66
N GLY A 153 16.42 1.40 -9.51
CA GLY A 153 16.57 2.85 -9.41
C GLY A 153 15.29 3.65 -9.71
N VAL A 154 14.13 3.00 -9.88
CA VAL A 154 12.85 3.68 -10.09
C VAL A 154 11.87 3.39 -8.97
N VAL A 155 11.39 4.44 -8.32
CA VAL A 155 10.32 4.39 -7.33
C VAL A 155 9.02 3.93 -8.00
N CYS A 156 8.46 2.85 -7.49
CA CYS A 156 7.20 2.24 -7.88
C CYS A 156 6.23 2.33 -6.71
N TYR A 157 4.94 2.35 -6.98
CA TYR A 157 3.91 2.55 -5.96
C TYR A 157 2.96 1.36 -5.93
N ALA A 158 2.51 0.97 -4.75
CA ALA A 158 1.45 -0.02 -4.62
C ALA A 158 0.20 0.47 -5.37
N VAL A 159 -0.42 -0.40 -6.18
CA VAL A 159 -1.50 0.00 -7.10
C VAL A 159 -2.73 0.52 -6.35
N ASP A 160 -3.04 -0.07 -5.20
CA ASP A 160 -4.08 0.38 -4.27
C ASP A 160 -3.87 1.85 -3.85
N ALA A 161 -2.63 2.21 -3.50
CA ALA A 161 -2.25 3.55 -3.08
C ALA A 161 -2.34 4.61 -4.18
N VAL A 162 -2.45 4.22 -5.47
CA VAL A 162 -2.53 5.15 -6.62
C VAL A 162 -3.70 4.83 -7.56
N ILE A 163 -4.71 4.12 -7.07
CA ILE A 163 -5.76 3.53 -7.92
C ILE A 163 -6.58 4.58 -8.67
N ASP A 164 -6.83 5.74 -8.08
CA ASP A 164 -7.62 6.81 -8.69
C ASP A 164 -6.88 7.48 -9.86
N ASP A 165 -5.58 7.69 -9.72
CA ASP A 165 -4.74 8.20 -10.81
C ASP A 165 -4.67 7.23 -11.97
N VAL A 166 -4.58 5.94 -11.65
CA VAL A 166 -4.54 4.88 -12.66
C VAL A 166 -5.90 4.70 -13.33
N ARG A 167 -7.00 4.85 -12.59
CA ARG A 167 -8.38 4.87 -13.11
C ARG A 167 -8.58 6.03 -14.08
N LYS A 168 -8.14 7.24 -13.73
CA LYS A 168 -8.18 8.42 -14.62
C LYS A 168 -7.39 8.18 -15.91
N LYS A 169 -6.28 7.43 -15.82
CA LYS A 169 -5.41 7.03 -16.95
C LYS A 169 -5.68 5.61 -17.43
N SER A 170 -6.96 5.24 -17.55
CA SER A 170 -7.39 3.86 -17.81
C SER A 170 -6.84 3.22 -19.09
N THR A 171 -6.38 4.02 -20.07
CA THR A 171 -5.79 3.58 -21.34
C THR A 171 -4.29 3.25 -21.27
N TYR A 172 -3.67 3.43 -20.11
CA TYR A 172 -2.23 3.23 -19.95
C TYR A 172 -1.90 1.80 -19.52
N TYR A 173 -0.68 1.40 -19.86
CA TYR A 173 -0.03 0.20 -19.34
C TYR A 173 1.12 0.62 -18.44
N TYR A 174 1.36 -0.15 -17.39
CA TYR A 174 2.44 0.10 -16.44
C TYR A 174 3.28 -1.16 -16.24
N LYS A 175 4.59 -1.00 -16.04
CA LYS A 175 5.41 -2.10 -15.55
C LYS A 175 4.90 -2.46 -14.16
N ALA A 176 4.55 -3.72 -13.96
CA ALA A 176 4.12 -4.22 -12.67
C ALA A 176 5.19 -5.12 -12.05
N TYR A 177 5.18 -5.17 -10.72
CA TYR A 177 6.07 -5.98 -9.91
C TYR A 177 5.25 -6.57 -8.76
N ARG A 178 5.28 -7.90 -8.61
CA ARG A 178 4.72 -8.59 -7.45
C ARG A 178 5.79 -8.66 -6.36
N MET A 179 5.55 -8.02 -5.24
CA MET A 179 6.39 -8.09 -4.04
C MET A 179 5.48 -7.96 -2.83
N TYR A 180 5.82 -8.61 -1.72
CA TYR A 180 5.08 -8.47 -0.47
C TYR A 180 3.57 -8.70 -0.63
N ASN A 181 3.20 -9.69 -1.47
CA ASN A 181 1.83 -10.03 -1.85
C ASN A 181 0.98 -8.87 -2.42
N THR A 182 1.58 -7.74 -2.77
CA THR A 182 0.94 -6.63 -3.46
C THR A 182 1.50 -6.45 -4.88
N VAL A 183 0.81 -5.64 -5.67
CA VAL A 183 1.24 -5.25 -7.01
C VAL A 183 1.70 -3.81 -6.97
N PHE A 184 2.96 -3.60 -7.31
CA PHE A 184 3.54 -2.28 -7.49
C PHE A 184 3.60 -1.92 -8.96
N ILE A 185 3.38 -0.65 -9.28
CA ILE A 185 3.57 -0.13 -10.62
C ILE A 185 4.64 0.94 -10.68
N ASN A 186 5.41 0.90 -11.75
CA ASN A 186 6.18 2.06 -12.17
C ASN A 186 5.20 3.16 -12.59
N PRO A 187 5.28 4.39 -12.07
CA PRO A 187 4.34 5.46 -12.40
C PRO A 187 4.42 5.90 -13.86
N ASN A 188 5.51 5.58 -14.56
CA ASN A 188 5.68 5.89 -15.97
C ASN A 188 4.97 4.87 -16.83
N ALA A 189 4.01 5.34 -17.62
CA ALA A 189 3.31 4.54 -18.59
C ALA A 189 4.27 3.97 -19.64
N ILE A 190 3.98 2.74 -20.08
CA ILE A 190 4.69 2.07 -21.17
C ILE A 190 3.78 1.92 -22.38
N THR A 191 4.39 1.81 -23.56
CA THR A 191 3.64 1.54 -24.79
C THR A 191 3.03 0.14 -24.77
N ARG A 192 1.96 -0.07 -25.55
CA ARG A 192 1.36 -1.39 -25.74
C ARG A 192 2.40 -2.43 -26.21
N THR A 193 3.30 -2.05 -27.12
CA THR A 193 4.36 -2.94 -27.61
C THR A 193 5.31 -3.36 -26.49
N ALA A 194 5.71 -2.44 -25.62
CA ALA A 194 6.53 -2.74 -24.45
C ALA A 194 5.78 -3.65 -23.45
N ALA A 195 4.49 -3.42 -23.22
CA ALA A 195 3.65 -4.28 -22.39
C ALA A 195 3.57 -5.71 -22.93
N VAL A 196 3.31 -5.87 -24.23
CA VAL A 196 3.30 -7.20 -24.90
C VAL A 196 4.65 -7.89 -24.75
N SER A 197 5.76 -7.18 -24.97
CA SER A 197 7.10 -7.73 -24.82
C SER A 197 7.38 -8.22 -23.40
N ARG A 198 6.92 -7.49 -22.37
CA ARG A 198 7.06 -7.89 -20.97
C ARG A 198 6.29 -9.18 -20.66
N ILE A 199 5.02 -9.25 -21.08
CA ILE A 199 4.23 -10.47 -20.86
C ILE A 199 4.87 -11.65 -21.59
N ALA A 200 5.34 -11.46 -22.83
CA ALA A 200 6.01 -12.52 -23.59
C ALA A 200 7.27 -13.03 -22.88
N SER A 201 8.01 -12.16 -22.19
CA SER A 201 9.23 -12.50 -21.44
C SER A 201 8.99 -12.99 -20.00
N GLY A 202 7.74 -13.26 -19.61
CA GLY A 202 7.43 -13.75 -18.26
C GLY A 202 7.35 -12.66 -17.18
N SER A 203 7.32 -11.38 -17.58
CA SER A 203 7.26 -10.22 -16.66
C SER A 203 5.87 -9.62 -16.56
N ASP A 204 5.56 -9.03 -15.41
CA ASP A 204 4.22 -8.54 -15.12
C ASP A 204 3.94 -7.13 -15.70
N THR A 205 2.66 -6.88 -16.00
CA THR A 205 2.11 -5.59 -16.45
C THR A 205 0.79 -5.32 -15.74
N TYR A 206 0.49 -4.05 -15.49
CA TYR A 206 -0.80 -3.60 -14.96
C TYR A 206 -1.48 -2.64 -15.95
N THR A 207 -2.80 -2.69 -16.04
CA THR A 207 -3.65 -1.68 -16.71
C THR A 207 -5.01 -1.63 -16.02
N PHE A 208 -5.74 -0.52 -16.05
CA PHE A 208 -7.00 -0.43 -15.31
C PHE A 208 -8.10 -1.35 -15.89
N THR A 209 -8.10 -1.60 -17.20
CA THR A 209 -9.23 -2.29 -17.85
C THR A 209 -8.93 -3.75 -18.22
N SER A 210 -9.90 -4.62 -17.96
CA SER A 210 -9.85 -6.05 -18.32
C SER A 210 -9.59 -6.28 -19.82
N SER A 211 -10.21 -5.47 -20.69
CA SER A 211 -10.07 -5.59 -22.15
C SER A 211 -8.63 -5.33 -22.60
N GLN A 212 -7.96 -4.34 -22.03
CA GLN A 212 -6.56 -4.04 -22.34
C GLN A 212 -5.62 -5.12 -21.80
N ALA A 213 -5.85 -5.61 -20.58
CA ALA A 213 -5.07 -6.70 -20.01
C ALA A 213 -5.16 -7.97 -20.88
N LYS A 214 -6.38 -8.36 -21.27
CA LYS A 214 -6.59 -9.50 -22.18
C LYS A 214 -5.94 -9.27 -23.55
N SER A 215 -5.99 -8.04 -24.06
CA SER A 215 -5.46 -7.67 -25.39
C SER A 215 -3.95 -7.86 -25.48
N ILE A 216 -3.19 -7.45 -24.46
CA ILE A 216 -1.73 -7.60 -24.46
C ILE A 216 -1.31 -9.06 -24.36
N VAL A 217 -1.98 -9.87 -23.54
CA VAL A 217 -1.70 -11.30 -23.44
C VAL A 217 -1.99 -12.01 -24.77
N LYS A 218 -3.15 -11.75 -25.40
CA LYS A 218 -3.47 -12.31 -26.72
C LYS A 218 -2.42 -11.96 -27.77
N SER A 219 -1.87 -10.75 -27.71
CA SER A 219 -0.91 -10.25 -28.70
C SER A 219 0.48 -10.83 -28.57
N THR A 220 0.77 -11.58 -27.50
CA THR A 220 2.02 -12.36 -27.38
C THR A 220 2.07 -13.53 -28.35
N GLY A 221 0.93 -14.00 -28.86
CA GLY A 221 0.83 -15.22 -29.65
C GLY A 221 0.91 -16.52 -28.82
N LEU A 222 1.03 -16.43 -27.49
CA LEU A 222 1.20 -17.58 -26.59
C LEU A 222 -0.13 -18.14 -26.04
N GLY A 223 -1.26 -17.73 -26.62
CA GLY A 223 -2.60 -18.00 -26.10
C GLY A 223 -2.92 -17.21 -24.82
N VAL A 224 -4.17 -17.28 -24.37
CA VAL A 224 -4.65 -16.55 -23.18
C VAL A 224 -5.56 -17.45 -22.34
N THR A 225 -5.40 -17.42 -21.02
CA THR A 225 -6.29 -18.12 -20.09
C THR A 225 -7.59 -17.36 -19.88
N SER A 226 -8.53 -17.96 -19.13
CA SER A 226 -9.57 -17.19 -18.45
C SER A 226 -8.96 -16.19 -17.47
N SER A 227 -9.72 -15.17 -17.10
CA SER A 227 -9.30 -14.29 -16.01
C SER A 227 -9.29 -15.09 -14.72
N GLU A 228 -8.29 -14.82 -13.90
CA GLU A 228 -8.14 -15.43 -12.59
C GLU A 228 -8.04 -14.34 -11.53
N ASN A 229 -8.46 -14.69 -10.33
CA ASN A 229 -8.09 -14.00 -9.11
C ASN A 229 -7.66 -15.09 -8.14
N HIS A 230 -6.44 -15.02 -7.62
CA HIS A 230 -5.95 -16.03 -6.70
C HIS A 230 -6.27 -15.53 -5.30
N TRP A 231 -7.26 -16.16 -4.65
CA TRP A 231 -7.55 -15.95 -3.24
C TRP A 231 -6.65 -16.86 -2.39
N ALA A 232 -5.87 -16.23 -1.51
CA ALA A 232 -5.23 -16.76 -0.31
C ALA A 232 -4.05 -17.74 -0.40
N TRP A 233 -2.94 -17.30 0.20
CA TRP A 233 -2.18 -18.11 1.17
C TRP A 233 -1.54 -17.21 2.28
N TYR A 234 -1.39 -15.88 2.06
CA TYR A 234 -1.01 -14.90 3.08
C TYR A 234 -1.87 -13.62 3.03
N LYS A 235 -2.08 -12.97 4.18
CA LYS A 235 -3.15 -11.98 4.47
C LYS A 235 -2.81 -10.50 4.29
N ILE A 236 -1.53 -10.13 4.15
CA ILE A 236 -1.13 -8.80 3.67
C ILE A 236 -1.07 -8.84 2.14
N GLY A 237 -1.58 -7.80 1.46
CA GLY A 237 -1.48 -7.64 0.00
C GLY A 237 -2.80 -7.31 -0.73
N SER A 238 -2.70 -6.58 -1.84
CA SER A 238 -3.82 -6.27 -2.73
C SER A 238 -3.95 -7.29 -3.87
N PHE A 239 -5.12 -7.90 -4.03
CA PHE A 239 -5.36 -8.91 -5.08
C PHE A 239 -5.96 -8.30 -6.32
N PHE A 240 -5.38 -8.61 -7.48
CA PHE A 240 -5.86 -8.10 -8.76
C PHE A 240 -6.30 -9.24 -9.66
N ASN A 241 -7.43 -9.04 -10.33
CA ASN A 241 -7.79 -9.91 -11.44
C ASN A 241 -6.68 -9.84 -12.50
N HIS A 242 -6.37 -10.96 -13.11
CA HIS A 242 -5.30 -11.01 -14.09
C HIS A 242 -5.52 -12.10 -15.14
N TYR A 243 -4.82 -11.94 -16.26
CA TYR A 243 -4.71 -12.94 -17.30
C TYR A 243 -3.30 -13.52 -17.35
N HIS A 244 -3.20 -14.80 -17.68
CA HIS A 244 -1.96 -15.51 -18.00
C HIS A 244 -1.91 -15.84 -19.49
N THR A 245 -0.71 -16.04 -20.01
CA THR A 245 -0.52 -16.77 -21.27
C THR A 245 -0.95 -18.22 -21.10
N ALA A 246 -1.37 -18.90 -22.17
CA ALA A 246 -1.83 -20.29 -22.07
C ALA A 246 -0.74 -21.25 -21.60
N ASN A 247 0.52 -20.93 -21.89
CA ASN A 247 1.69 -21.68 -21.43
C ASN A 247 2.17 -21.32 -20.01
N ARG A 248 1.46 -20.43 -19.29
CA ARG A 248 1.76 -20.06 -17.89
C ARG A 248 3.23 -19.67 -17.68
N ASN A 249 3.76 -18.78 -18.51
CA ASN A 249 5.19 -18.40 -18.49
C ASN A 249 5.61 -17.55 -17.26
N GLY A 250 4.78 -17.48 -16.23
CA GLY A 250 5.00 -16.69 -15.02
C GLY A 250 4.50 -15.24 -15.07
N ALA A 251 4.17 -14.71 -16.25
CA ALA A 251 3.69 -13.35 -16.41
C ALA A 251 2.22 -13.18 -16.00
N HIS A 252 1.93 -12.06 -15.35
CA HIS A 252 0.58 -11.64 -15.00
C HIS A 252 0.27 -10.31 -15.70
N SER A 253 -0.88 -10.27 -16.38
CA SER A 253 -1.48 -9.04 -16.85
C SER A 253 -2.59 -8.62 -15.90
N PHE A 254 -2.25 -7.88 -14.85
CA PHE A 254 -3.16 -7.39 -13.81
C PHE A 254 -4.10 -6.30 -14.30
N TYR A 255 -5.29 -6.24 -13.71
CA TYR A 255 -6.22 -5.16 -13.95
C TYR A 255 -7.24 -4.87 -12.86
N GLY A 256 -7.81 -3.67 -12.97
CA GLY A 256 -8.93 -3.21 -12.18
C GLY A 256 -8.54 -2.79 -10.77
N ILE A 257 -9.55 -2.65 -9.92
CA ILE A 257 -9.37 -2.37 -8.50
C ILE A 257 -8.87 -3.64 -7.77
N PRO A 258 -8.15 -3.45 -6.66
CA PRO A 258 -7.89 -4.54 -5.73
C PRO A 258 -9.21 -5.17 -5.26
N LYS A 259 -9.18 -6.47 -4.97
CA LYS A 259 -10.30 -7.28 -4.50
C LYS A 259 -10.04 -7.92 -3.16
#